data_AF-G3Y9S1-F1
#
_entry.id   AF-G3Y9S1-F1
#
_cell.length_a   1.000
_cell.length_b   1.000
_cell.length_c   1.000
_cell.angle_alpha   90.00
_cell.angle_beta   90.00
_cell.angle_gamma   90.00
#
_symmetry.space_group_name_H-M   'P 1'
#
loop_
_entity.id
_entity.type
_entity.pdbx_description
1 polymer ?
#
loop_
_entity_poly.entity_id
_entity_poly.type
_entity_poly.pdbx_seq_one_letter_code
_entity_poly.pdbx_strand_id
1 'polypeptide(L)'
;MSQSSALRPRLTRQQRREQSLHTLRDLATNLQAAVNHSIAFGGNYEAVEVIAFHWSNDTMGVASLETELLEFLTRVYAYHCESYEIPTQNSAALLNSKLVNWSLERANKNTLRIYVYSGHAAGMGPEDLSWTIAGESNADGTIAGPRLNIKSVLYSCETLEGDCLYIFDCCSAGSIGLWDGPEAIAACGWEQASSANLNFCLTRVLIDALVDNNGAPITVASLFARLFRNASQNQVGACPVHIPKSNHPSITLKPLSILDFRPSRHPRFSERVLLSIEVKDDHSERDVKAWEAWLSSNIPEDVLSVDIKIEATFQSHSTVLLITVPLEVWTMLPDHPGYNFVSHVTSNNGFSANRVALPHRPAQPRGENEPLSPRKPVR
;
A
#
# COMPACT_ATOMS: atom_id res chain seq x y z
N MET A 1 34.26 20.79 -20.58
CA MET A 1 33.69 21.79 -19.67
C MET A 1 32.79 21.06 -18.69
N SER A 2 33.19 21.07 -17.42
CA SER A 2 32.55 20.37 -16.31
C SER A 2 31.17 20.97 -16.04
N GLN A 3 30.10 20.19 -16.21
CA GLN A 3 28.78 20.58 -15.73
C GLN A 3 28.69 20.22 -14.25
N SER A 4 28.68 21.28 -13.44
CA SER A 4 28.38 21.30 -12.02
C SER A 4 27.11 20.50 -11.71
N SER A 5 27.27 19.35 -11.07
CA SER A 5 26.21 18.67 -10.32
C SER A 5 25.70 19.65 -9.26
N ALA A 6 24.52 20.23 -9.49
CA ALA A 6 23.81 20.99 -8.46
C ALA A 6 23.43 20.00 -7.34
N LEU A 7 24.25 19.96 -6.29
CA LEU A 7 23.96 19.27 -5.04
C LEU A 7 22.63 19.84 -4.51
N ARG A 8 21.59 19.00 -4.45
CA ARG A 8 20.34 19.32 -3.73
C ARG A 8 20.72 19.83 -2.32
N PRO A 9 20.17 20.96 -1.84
CA PRO A 9 20.51 21.45 -0.52
C PRO A 9 20.12 20.42 0.55
N ARG A 10 21.11 19.95 1.31
CA ARG A 10 20.87 19.06 2.46
C ARG A 10 20.15 19.87 3.54
N LEU A 11 18.84 19.69 3.65
CA LEU A 11 18.03 20.29 4.72
C LEU A 11 18.62 19.94 6.09
N THR A 12 18.75 20.95 6.95
CA THR A 12 19.19 20.77 8.33
C THR A 12 18.17 19.92 9.10
N ARG A 13 18.59 19.29 10.21
CA ARG A 13 17.68 18.52 11.07
C ARG A 13 16.49 19.37 11.56
N GLN A 14 16.73 20.66 11.81
CA GLN A 14 15.69 21.59 12.21
C GLN A 14 14.69 21.87 11.09
N GLN A 15 15.16 22.10 9.86
CA GLN A 15 14.27 22.33 8.71
C GLN A 15 13.42 21.09 8.38
N ARG A 16 13.98 19.88 8.49
CA ARG A 16 13.20 18.65 8.33
C ARG A 16 12.15 18.49 9.42
N ARG A 17 12.50 18.85 10.66
CA ARG A 17 11.56 18.84 11.78
C ARG A 17 10.41 19.81 11.52
N GLU A 18 10.70 21.05 11.13
CA GLU A 18 9.65 22.03 10.81
C GLU A 18 8.72 21.56 9.69
N GLN A 19 9.23 20.84 8.68
CA GLN A 19 8.44 20.23 7.61
C GLN A 19 7.63 19.00 8.06
N SER A 20 8.02 18.32 9.14
CA SER A 20 7.32 17.14 9.67
C SER A 20 6.28 17.46 10.73
N LEU A 21 6.18 18.73 11.18
CA LEU A 21 5.23 19.13 12.22
C LEU A 21 3.81 19.25 11.67
N HIS A 22 2.88 18.56 12.32
CA HIS A 22 1.45 18.78 12.15
C HIS A 22 0.90 19.71 13.23
N THR A 23 -0.21 20.41 12.97
CA THR A 23 -1.10 20.80 14.07
C THR A 23 -2.02 19.62 14.41
N LEU A 24 -2.55 19.55 15.63
CA LEU A 24 -3.50 18.49 16.00
C LEU A 24 -4.75 18.53 15.11
N ARG A 25 -5.14 19.72 14.66
CA ARG A 25 -6.25 19.94 13.73
C ARG A 25 -5.97 19.36 12.34
N ASP A 26 -4.77 19.57 11.81
CA ASP A 26 -4.38 19.01 10.51
C ASP A 26 -4.35 17.48 10.58
N LEU A 27 -3.79 16.94 11.65
CA LEU A 27 -3.78 15.49 11.91
C LEU A 27 -5.21 14.92 11.96
N ALA A 28 -6.11 15.56 12.72
CA ALA A 28 -7.51 15.15 12.80
C ALA A 28 -8.21 15.19 11.44
N THR A 29 -7.97 16.25 10.65
CA THR A 29 -8.55 16.43 9.32
C THR A 29 -8.05 15.35 8.35
N ASN A 30 -6.75 15.07 8.36
CA ASN A 30 -6.14 14.06 7.51
C ASN A 30 -6.62 12.65 7.87
N LEU A 31 -6.73 12.32 9.16
CA LEU A 31 -7.28 11.04 9.62
C LEU A 31 -8.74 10.89 9.24
N GLN A 32 -9.57 11.94 9.38
CA GLN A 32 -10.96 11.89 8.93
C GLN A 32 -11.07 11.65 7.42
N ALA A 33 -10.25 12.34 6.63
CA ALA A 33 -10.22 12.17 5.18
C ALA A 33 -9.80 10.74 4.81
N ALA A 34 -8.74 10.22 5.42
CA ALA A 34 -8.28 8.85 5.21
C ALA A 34 -9.33 7.80 5.58
N VAL A 35 -10.01 7.98 6.71
CA VAL A 35 -11.16 7.13 7.10
C VAL A 35 -12.24 7.21 6.04
N ASN A 36 -12.71 8.40 5.67
CA ASN A 36 -13.76 8.57 4.66
C ASN A 36 -13.37 7.95 3.31
N HIS A 37 -12.11 8.07 2.91
CA HIS A 37 -11.60 7.51 1.66
C HIS A 37 -11.41 5.98 1.72
N SER A 38 -11.32 5.37 2.90
CA SER A 38 -11.20 3.92 3.08
C SER A 38 -12.55 3.19 3.06
N ILE A 39 -13.66 3.92 3.23
CA ILE A 39 -15.01 3.37 3.35
C ILE A 39 -15.62 3.14 1.97
N ALA A 40 -16.29 2.00 1.79
CA ALA A 40 -16.97 1.66 0.55
C ALA A 40 -18.03 2.71 0.18
N PHE A 41 -17.93 3.24 -1.03
CA PHE A 41 -18.86 4.26 -1.53
C PHE A 41 -20.22 3.65 -1.89
N GLY A 42 -21.29 4.42 -1.63
CA GLY A 42 -22.68 3.97 -1.84
C GLY A 42 -23.06 3.78 -3.31
N GLY A 43 -22.58 4.64 -4.22
CA GLY A 43 -22.85 4.55 -5.67
C GLY A 43 -22.09 3.42 -6.35
N ASN A 44 -22.64 2.83 -7.41
CA ASN A 44 -21.98 1.79 -8.22
C ASN A 44 -21.57 2.35 -9.58
N TYR A 45 -20.58 1.72 -10.21
CA TYR A 45 -20.31 1.94 -11.63
C TYR A 45 -21.45 1.36 -12.48
N GLU A 46 -21.66 1.94 -13.65
CA GLU A 46 -22.59 1.40 -14.66
C GLU A 46 -21.92 0.28 -15.45
N ALA A 47 -20.60 0.36 -15.63
CA ALA A 47 -19.78 -0.66 -16.26
C ALA A 47 -18.45 -0.83 -15.52
N VAL A 48 -17.96 -2.07 -15.46
CA VAL A 48 -16.62 -2.39 -15.01
C VAL A 48 -15.98 -3.28 -16.05
N GLU A 49 -14.88 -2.79 -16.60
CA GLU A 49 -14.17 -3.37 -17.73
C GLU A 49 -12.77 -3.77 -17.27
N VAL A 50 -12.41 -5.04 -17.46
CA VAL A 50 -11.14 -5.61 -17.02
C VAL A 50 -10.38 -6.10 -18.23
N ILE A 51 -9.14 -5.66 -18.41
CA ILE A 51 -8.20 -6.25 -19.34
C ILE A 51 -7.01 -6.80 -18.58
N ALA A 52 -6.84 -8.12 -18.63
CA ALA A 52 -5.62 -8.76 -18.19
C ALA A 52 -4.68 -8.99 -19.36
N PHE A 53 -3.38 -8.90 -19.11
CA PHE A 53 -2.38 -9.16 -20.12
C PHE A 53 -1.10 -9.74 -19.52
N HIS A 54 -0.51 -10.66 -20.28
CA HIS A 54 0.75 -11.34 -19.99
C HIS A 54 1.51 -11.57 -21.30
N TRP A 55 2.77 -11.96 -21.22
CA TRP A 55 3.59 -12.20 -22.42
C TRP A 55 3.31 -13.55 -23.08
N SER A 56 3.36 -13.59 -24.41
CA SER A 56 3.22 -14.83 -25.20
C SER A 56 4.29 -15.87 -24.92
N ASN A 57 5.48 -15.42 -24.52
CA ASN A 57 6.55 -16.28 -24.04
C ASN A 57 6.56 -16.37 -22.50
N ASP A 58 5.38 -16.42 -21.87
CA ASP A 58 5.23 -16.57 -20.43
C ASP A 58 5.99 -17.80 -19.91
N THR A 59 7.02 -17.53 -19.10
CA THR A 59 7.84 -18.54 -18.44
C THR A 59 7.41 -18.79 -17.00
N MET A 60 6.49 -17.98 -16.46
CA MET A 60 6.00 -18.06 -15.09
C MET A 60 4.72 -18.90 -14.97
N GLY A 61 3.99 -19.11 -16.06
CA GLY A 61 2.73 -19.87 -16.07
C GLY A 61 1.56 -19.10 -15.46
N VAL A 62 1.59 -17.76 -15.56
CA VAL A 62 0.60 -16.85 -14.97
C VAL A 62 -0.78 -16.96 -15.63
N ALA A 63 -0.84 -17.42 -16.88
CA ALA A 63 -2.09 -17.50 -17.66
C ALA A 63 -3.21 -18.31 -16.97
N SER A 64 -2.85 -19.36 -16.21
CA SER A 64 -3.80 -20.17 -15.45
C SER A 64 -4.50 -19.38 -14.34
N LEU A 65 -3.72 -18.64 -13.54
CA LEU A 65 -4.23 -17.78 -12.47
C LEU A 65 -4.97 -16.55 -13.02
N GLU A 66 -4.48 -16.00 -14.13
CA GLU A 66 -5.17 -14.91 -14.84
C GLU A 66 -6.57 -15.35 -15.27
N THR A 67 -6.69 -16.54 -15.88
CA THR A 67 -7.98 -17.10 -16.29
C THR A 67 -8.91 -17.30 -15.08
N GLU A 68 -8.40 -17.87 -13.99
CA GLU A 68 -9.16 -18.08 -12.75
C GLU A 68 -9.69 -16.74 -12.17
N LEU A 69 -8.85 -15.69 -12.15
CA LEU A 69 -9.26 -14.36 -11.70
C LEU A 69 -10.35 -13.76 -12.60
N LEU A 70 -10.18 -13.79 -13.92
CA LEU A 70 -11.15 -13.23 -14.86
C LEU A 70 -12.50 -13.97 -14.78
N GLU A 71 -12.49 -15.31 -14.73
CA GLU A 71 -13.71 -16.11 -14.56
C GLU A 71 -14.44 -15.76 -13.26
N PHE A 72 -13.70 -15.57 -12.16
CA PHE A 72 -14.29 -15.17 -10.90
C PHE A 72 -14.92 -13.77 -10.96
N LEU A 73 -14.22 -12.78 -11.51
CA LEU A 73 -14.71 -11.41 -11.67
C LEU A 73 -15.95 -11.36 -12.57
N THR A 74 -15.97 -12.12 -13.67
CA THR A 74 -17.15 -12.25 -14.53
C THR A 74 -18.32 -12.90 -13.78
N ARG A 75 -18.09 -14.03 -13.08
CA ARG A 75 -19.17 -14.80 -12.45
C ARG A 75 -19.76 -14.11 -11.23
N VAL A 76 -18.91 -13.57 -10.35
CA VAL A 76 -19.32 -13.07 -9.02
C VAL A 76 -19.62 -11.58 -9.06
N TYR A 77 -18.81 -10.81 -9.80
CA TYR A 77 -18.94 -9.36 -9.86
C TYR A 77 -19.69 -8.87 -11.12
N ALA A 78 -19.99 -9.77 -12.07
CA ALA A 78 -20.61 -9.45 -13.36
C ALA A 78 -19.79 -8.45 -14.19
N TYR A 79 -18.45 -8.44 -14.01
CA TYR A 79 -17.55 -7.57 -14.77
C TYR A 79 -17.31 -8.12 -16.17
N HIS A 80 -17.11 -7.21 -17.14
CA HIS A 80 -16.68 -7.60 -18.48
C HIS A 80 -15.16 -7.77 -18.49
N CYS A 81 -14.69 -8.96 -18.85
CA CYS A 81 -13.30 -9.35 -18.72
C CYS A 81 -12.74 -9.82 -20.07
N GLU A 82 -11.54 -9.36 -20.40
CA GLU A 82 -10.77 -9.79 -21.57
C GLU A 82 -9.33 -10.11 -21.15
N SER A 83 -8.72 -11.12 -21.79
CA SER A 83 -7.29 -11.43 -21.68
C SER A 83 -6.59 -11.08 -23.01
N TYR A 84 -5.37 -10.55 -22.92
CA TYR A 84 -4.53 -10.21 -24.06
C TYR A 84 -3.10 -10.74 -23.91
N GLU A 85 -2.68 -11.57 -24.85
CA GLU A 85 -1.33 -12.11 -24.92
C GLU A 85 -0.41 -11.14 -25.68
N ILE A 86 0.61 -10.59 -25.00
CA ILE A 86 1.57 -9.65 -25.58
C ILE A 86 2.50 -10.42 -26.54
N PRO A 87 2.49 -10.10 -27.84
CA PRO A 87 3.36 -10.78 -28.80
C PRO A 87 4.83 -10.39 -28.56
N THR A 88 5.75 -11.33 -28.77
CA THR A 88 7.20 -11.05 -28.66
C THR A 88 7.75 -10.12 -29.74
N GLN A 89 7.08 -10.07 -30.90
CA GLN A 89 7.43 -9.20 -32.02
C GLN A 89 6.47 -8.02 -32.10
N ASN A 90 7.00 -6.82 -32.36
CA ASN A 90 6.23 -5.57 -32.40
C ASN A 90 5.43 -5.29 -31.11
N SER A 91 5.87 -5.86 -29.99
CA SER A 91 5.20 -5.85 -28.68
C SER A 91 4.70 -4.47 -28.27
N ALA A 92 5.58 -3.47 -28.29
CA ALA A 92 5.26 -2.10 -27.88
C ALA A 92 4.14 -1.49 -28.75
N ALA A 93 4.19 -1.65 -30.07
CA ALA A 93 3.20 -1.07 -30.98
C ALA A 93 1.84 -1.77 -30.84
N LEU A 94 1.85 -3.11 -30.75
CA LEU A 94 0.63 -3.92 -30.66
C LEU A 94 -0.06 -3.77 -29.31
N LEU A 95 0.70 -3.82 -28.21
CA LEU A 95 0.15 -3.58 -26.88
C LEU A 95 -0.37 -2.15 -26.74
N ASN A 96 0.36 -1.14 -27.24
CA ASN A 96 -0.10 0.24 -27.20
C ASN A 96 -1.42 0.42 -27.98
N SER A 97 -1.48 -0.09 -29.21
CA SER A 97 -2.71 -0.05 -30.01
C SER A 97 -3.87 -0.75 -29.29
N LYS A 98 -3.62 -1.94 -28.73
CA LYS A 98 -4.64 -2.69 -28.00
C LYS A 98 -5.18 -1.92 -26.80
N LEU A 99 -4.31 -1.48 -25.89
CA LEU A 99 -4.71 -0.83 -24.64
C LEU A 99 -5.37 0.52 -24.91
N VAL A 100 -4.84 1.33 -25.82
CA VAL A 100 -5.43 2.63 -26.17
C VAL A 100 -6.82 2.46 -26.80
N ASN A 101 -6.96 1.59 -27.79
CA ASN A 101 -8.26 1.38 -28.45
C ASN A 101 -9.29 0.80 -27.47
N TRP A 102 -8.89 -0.20 -26.68
CA TRP A 102 -9.75 -0.80 -25.65
C TRP A 102 -10.21 0.26 -24.63
N SER A 103 -9.31 1.15 -24.19
CA SER A 103 -9.62 2.19 -23.21
C SER A 103 -10.54 3.27 -23.77
N LEU A 104 -10.32 3.70 -25.01
CA LEU A 104 -11.11 4.75 -25.67
C LEU A 104 -12.57 4.33 -25.86
N GLU A 105 -12.81 3.08 -26.26
CA GLU A 105 -14.16 2.52 -26.42
C GLU A 105 -14.95 2.49 -25.11
N ARG A 106 -14.26 2.55 -23.97
CA ARG A 106 -14.80 2.38 -22.61
C ARG A 106 -14.71 3.64 -21.76
N ALA A 107 -14.25 4.75 -22.34
CA ALA A 107 -14.12 6.02 -21.64
C ALA A 107 -15.52 6.61 -21.36
N ASN A 108 -15.92 6.60 -20.09
CA ASN A 108 -17.21 7.11 -19.63
C ASN A 108 -17.14 7.41 -18.14
N LYS A 109 -17.83 8.48 -17.70
CA LYS A 109 -17.89 8.94 -16.30
C LYS A 109 -18.18 7.84 -15.28
N ASN A 110 -19.08 6.91 -15.60
CA ASN A 110 -19.53 5.86 -14.67
C ASN A 110 -18.91 4.48 -14.98
N THR A 111 -17.75 4.45 -15.64
CA THR A 111 -17.00 3.22 -15.93
C THR A 111 -15.75 3.12 -15.07
N LEU A 112 -15.50 1.93 -14.51
CA LEU A 112 -14.20 1.55 -13.95
C LEU A 112 -13.44 0.69 -14.96
N ARG A 113 -12.22 1.10 -15.30
CA ARG A 113 -11.29 0.33 -16.13
C ARG A 113 -10.20 -0.27 -15.26
N ILE A 114 -10.08 -1.60 -15.25
CA ILE A 114 -9.09 -2.33 -14.47
C ILE A 114 -8.06 -2.95 -15.41
N TYR A 115 -6.79 -2.62 -15.19
CA TYR A 115 -5.67 -3.18 -15.93
C TYR A 115 -4.95 -4.18 -15.03
N VAL A 116 -4.88 -5.43 -15.48
CA VAL A 116 -4.23 -6.51 -14.76
C VAL A 116 -2.99 -6.94 -15.54
N TYR A 117 -1.83 -6.89 -14.90
CA TYR A 117 -0.60 -7.44 -15.48
C TYR A 117 -0.02 -8.49 -14.54
N SER A 118 0.36 -9.63 -15.09
CA SER A 118 1.14 -10.65 -14.39
C SER A 118 2.36 -11.01 -15.22
N GLY A 119 3.55 -10.99 -14.61
CA GLY A 119 4.78 -11.38 -15.29
C GLY A 119 6.03 -10.65 -14.80
N HIS A 120 7.11 -10.77 -15.58
CA HIS A 120 8.38 -10.14 -15.23
C HIS A 120 8.29 -8.62 -15.38
N ALA A 121 8.86 -7.91 -14.41
CA ALA A 121 9.05 -6.46 -14.49
C ALA A 121 10.33 -6.04 -13.77
N ALA A 122 10.88 -4.90 -14.21
CA ALA A 122 11.96 -4.21 -13.56
C ALA A 122 11.72 -2.70 -13.57
N GLY A 123 12.21 -2.02 -12.54
CA GLY A 123 12.30 -0.57 -12.44
C GLY A 123 13.75 -0.20 -12.16
N MET A 124 14.25 0.90 -12.73
CA MET A 124 15.67 1.26 -12.60
C MET A 124 15.93 2.09 -11.33
N GLY A 125 15.42 1.63 -10.19
CA GLY A 125 15.70 2.20 -8.88
C GLY A 125 14.75 3.32 -8.43
N PRO A 126 15.03 3.94 -7.27
CA PRO A 126 14.09 4.78 -6.53
C PRO A 126 13.75 6.14 -7.18
N GLU A 127 14.46 6.53 -8.24
CA GLU A 127 14.19 7.76 -8.99
C GLU A 127 13.75 7.48 -10.44
N ASP A 128 13.64 6.21 -10.85
CA ASP A 128 13.33 5.87 -12.23
C ASP A 128 11.83 5.79 -12.49
N LEU A 129 11.38 6.71 -13.34
CA LEU A 129 10.02 6.78 -13.84
C LEU A 129 9.73 5.68 -14.87
N SER A 130 10.72 4.91 -15.32
CA SER A 130 10.49 3.77 -16.19
C SER A 130 9.99 2.58 -15.39
N TRP A 131 8.90 1.99 -15.87
CA TRP A 131 8.37 0.74 -15.37
C TRP A 131 8.36 -0.24 -16.52
N THR A 132 9.38 -1.11 -16.54
CA THR A 132 9.62 -2.00 -17.68
C THR A 132 9.02 -3.36 -17.41
N ILE A 133 8.08 -3.79 -18.24
CA ILE A 133 7.61 -5.18 -18.26
C ILE A 133 8.40 -5.95 -19.33
N ALA A 134 8.65 -7.24 -19.07
CA ALA A 134 9.48 -8.08 -19.93
C ALA A 134 8.90 -9.48 -20.09
N GLY A 135 9.15 -10.08 -21.26
CA GLY A 135 8.67 -11.45 -21.55
C GLY A 135 9.46 -12.52 -20.82
N GLU A 136 10.72 -12.26 -20.49
CA GLU A 136 11.62 -13.24 -19.89
C GLU A 136 12.43 -12.60 -18.75
N SER A 137 12.99 -13.46 -17.91
CA SER A 137 14.10 -13.12 -17.02
C SER A 137 15.17 -14.19 -17.07
N ASN A 138 16.42 -13.79 -16.87
CA ASN A 138 17.53 -14.71 -16.71
C ASN A 138 17.47 -15.38 -15.33
N ALA A 139 18.26 -16.43 -15.13
CA ALA A 139 18.32 -17.17 -13.85
C ALA A 139 18.75 -16.31 -12.64
N ASP A 140 19.38 -15.15 -12.88
CA ASP A 140 19.75 -14.17 -11.85
C ASP A 140 18.64 -13.13 -11.55
N GLY A 141 17.47 -13.25 -12.19
CA GLY A 141 16.33 -12.34 -12.02
C GLY A 141 16.42 -11.07 -12.88
N THR A 142 17.45 -10.92 -13.71
CA THR A 142 17.52 -9.78 -14.64
C THR A 142 16.54 -9.95 -15.79
N ILE A 143 15.76 -8.91 -16.10
CA ILE A 143 14.82 -8.95 -17.22
C ILE A 143 15.55 -9.19 -18.56
N ALA A 144 14.99 -10.07 -19.38
CA ALA A 144 15.51 -10.48 -20.68
C ALA A 144 14.41 -10.47 -21.75
N GLY A 145 14.80 -10.71 -23.00
CA GLY A 145 13.86 -10.77 -24.11
C GLY A 145 13.20 -9.43 -24.47
N PRO A 146 12.01 -9.46 -25.09
CA PRO A 146 11.25 -8.27 -25.40
C PRO A 146 10.86 -7.50 -24.14
N ARG A 147 11.01 -6.18 -24.19
CA ARG A 147 10.77 -5.26 -23.05
C ARG A 147 10.04 -4.02 -23.51
N LEU A 148 9.19 -3.48 -22.66
CA LEU A 148 8.52 -2.21 -22.92
C LEU A 148 8.25 -1.45 -21.62
N ASN A 149 8.28 -0.13 -21.70
CA ASN A 149 7.90 0.74 -20.60
C ASN A 149 6.37 0.85 -20.54
N ILE A 150 5.73 0.12 -19.62
CA ILE A 150 4.28 0.03 -19.54
C ILE A 150 3.66 1.38 -19.19
N LYS A 151 4.37 2.21 -18.41
CA LYS A 151 3.95 3.57 -18.09
C LYS A 151 3.73 4.41 -19.34
N SER A 152 4.63 4.33 -20.32
CA SER A 152 4.51 5.10 -21.58
C SER A 152 3.27 4.69 -22.39
N VAL A 153 2.80 3.46 -22.24
CA VAL A 153 1.60 2.95 -22.90
C VAL A 153 0.35 3.40 -22.14
N LEU A 154 0.33 3.23 -20.83
CA LEU A 154 -0.84 3.49 -20.01
C LEU A 154 -1.09 4.98 -19.75
N TYR A 155 -0.08 5.84 -19.81
CA TYR A 155 -0.21 7.28 -19.54
C TYR A 155 -1.34 7.96 -20.33
N SER A 156 -1.55 7.58 -21.60
CA SER A 156 -2.65 8.11 -22.42
C SER A 156 -4.02 7.54 -22.04
N CYS A 157 -4.06 6.38 -21.39
CA CYS A 157 -5.27 5.70 -20.94
C CYS A 157 -5.75 6.24 -19.57
N GLU A 158 -4.82 6.67 -18.71
CA GLU A 158 -5.06 7.20 -17.35
C GLU A 158 -5.95 8.45 -17.34
N THR A 159 -5.83 9.30 -18.36
CA THR A 159 -6.49 10.61 -18.40
C THR A 159 -7.86 10.61 -19.06
N LEU A 160 -8.29 9.45 -19.59
CA LEU A 160 -9.62 9.29 -20.17
C LEU A 160 -10.70 9.30 -19.08
N GLU A 161 -11.93 9.64 -19.47
CA GLU A 161 -13.07 9.72 -18.56
C GLU A 161 -13.38 8.36 -17.90
N GLY A 162 -13.78 8.40 -16.63
CA GLY A 162 -13.99 7.22 -15.79
C GLY A 162 -12.79 6.87 -14.91
N ASP A 163 -12.99 5.98 -13.95
CA ASP A 163 -11.94 5.57 -13.02
C ASP A 163 -11.04 4.50 -13.63
N CYS A 164 -9.82 4.42 -13.09
CA CYS A 164 -8.77 3.49 -13.50
C CYS A 164 -8.18 2.82 -12.26
N LEU A 165 -7.98 1.51 -12.32
CA LEU A 165 -7.33 0.71 -11.28
C LEU A 165 -6.25 -0.18 -11.89
N TYR A 166 -5.08 -0.23 -11.27
CA TYR A 166 -4.00 -1.15 -11.62
C TYR A 166 -3.91 -2.30 -10.62
N ILE A 167 -3.86 -3.54 -11.12
CA ILE A 167 -3.55 -4.74 -10.33
C ILE A 167 -2.36 -5.46 -10.97
N PHE A 168 -1.15 -5.26 -10.44
CA PHE A 168 0.08 -5.69 -11.11
C PHE A 168 0.88 -6.67 -10.26
N ASP A 169 0.86 -7.95 -10.64
CA ASP A 169 1.67 -9.01 -10.04
C ASP A 169 3.04 -9.07 -10.72
N CYS A 170 3.91 -8.12 -10.38
CA CYS A 170 5.27 -8.05 -10.92
C CYS A 170 6.26 -7.41 -9.92
N CYS A 171 7.53 -7.83 -9.95
CA CYS A 171 8.53 -7.57 -8.90
C CYS A 171 9.04 -6.11 -8.79
N SER A 172 8.39 -5.12 -9.40
CA SER A 172 8.87 -3.73 -9.41
C SER A 172 7.75 -2.68 -9.35
N ALA A 173 6.77 -2.91 -8.49
CA ALA A 173 5.66 -2.00 -8.22
C ALA A 173 6.06 -0.59 -7.75
N GLY A 174 7.26 -0.43 -7.16
CA GLY A 174 7.68 0.83 -6.53
C GLY A 174 7.66 2.04 -7.47
N SER A 175 7.91 1.84 -8.77
CA SER A 175 7.88 2.91 -9.77
C SER A 175 6.48 3.51 -9.97
N ILE A 176 5.40 2.75 -9.72
CA ILE A 176 4.01 3.23 -9.83
C ILE A 176 3.77 4.42 -8.88
N GLY A 177 4.35 4.37 -7.68
CA GLY A 177 4.15 5.39 -6.66
C GLY A 177 4.92 6.70 -6.90
N LEU A 178 5.66 6.81 -8.02
CA LEU A 178 6.48 7.98 -8.34
C LEU A 178 5.69 9.13 -9.00
N TRP A 179 4.40 8.95 -9.27
CA TRP A 179 3.52 10.02 -9.76
C TRP A 179 2.10 9.86 -9.25
N ASP A 180 1.31 10.93 -9.38
CA ASP A 180 -0.13 10.90 -9.10
C ASP A 180 -0.87 10.24 -10.27
N GLY A 181 -0.89 8.91 -10.24
CA GLY A 181 -1.55 8.05 -11.23
C GLY A 181 -2.86 7.46 -10.72
N PRO A 182 -3.39 6.45 -11.41
CA PRO A 182 -4.49 5.63 -10.92
C PRO A 182 -4.18 4.98 -9.58
N GLU A 183 -5.24 4.61 -8.85
CA GLU A 183 -5.08 3.76 -7.68
C GLU A 183 -4.54 2.38 -8.12
N ALA A 184 -3.64 1.80 -7.32
CA ALA A 184 -2.96 0.56 -7.70
C ALA A 184 -2.75 -0.39 -6.52
N ILE A 185 -2.86 -1.68 -6.77
CA ILE A 185 -2.28 -2.75 -5.95
C ILE A 185 -1.22 -3.44 -6.79
N ALA A 186 -0.03 -3.64 -6.22
CA ALA A 186 1.02 -4.33 -6.93
C ALA A 186 1.96 -5.12 -6.00
N ALA A 187 2.65 -6.11 -6.55
CA ALA A 187 3.56 -6.96 -5.78
C ALA A 187 4.87 -6.20 -5.50
N CYS A 188 5.28 -6.06 -4.24
CA CYS A 188 6.55 -5.45 -3.89
C CYS A 188 7.54 -6.50 -3.39
N GLY A 189 8.56 -6.76 -4.20
CA GLY A 189 9.80 -7.42 -3.77
C GLY A 189 10.87 -6.36 -3.57
N TRP A 190 10.87 -5.65 -2.43
CA TRP A 190 12.09 -4.97 -2.03
C TRP A 190 12.99 -6.02 -1.36
N GLU A 191 14.06 -6.40 -2.07
CA GLU A 191 15.16 -7.28 -1.60
C GLU A 191 14.87 -8.78 -1.36
N GLN A 192 13.71 -9.32 -1.72
CA GLN A 192 13.50 -10.77 -1.71
C GLN A 192 13.16 -11.29 -3.10
N ALA A 193 13.93 -12.31 -3.52
CA ALA A 193 13.63 -13.07 -4.73
C ALA A 193 12.19 -13.58 -4.61
N SER A 194 11.34 -13.20 -5.55
CA SER A 194 9.98 -13.74 -5.62
C SER A 194 10.09 -15.26 -5.59
N SER A 195 9.34 -15.89 -4.70
CA SER A 195 9.25 -17.34 -4.74
C SER A 195 8.64 -17.70 -6.08
N ALA A 196 9.34 -18.46 -6.93
CA ALA A 196 8.84 -18.98 -8.21
C ALA A 196 7.64 -19.96 -8.05
N ASN A 197 7.04 -20.02 -6.86
CA ASN A 197 5.90 -20.85 -6.55
C ASN A 197 4.63 -20.00 -6.71
N LEU A 198 3.84 -20.34 -7.73
CA LEU A 198 2.55 -19.73 -8.06
C LEU A 198 1.55 -19.69 -6.90
N ASN A 199 1.72 -20.55 -5.88
CA ASN A 199 0.86 -20.53 -4.70
C ASN A 199 1.07 -19.30 -3.80
N PHE A 200 2.13 -18.52 -4.03
CA PHE A 200 2.47 -17.34 -3.25
C PHE A 200 2.62 -16.08 -4.13
N CYS A 201 2.09 -16.07 -5.35
CA CYS A 201 2.07 -14.83 -6.14
C CYS A 201 0.87 -13.95 -5.74
N LEU A 202 0.94 -12.65 -6.04
CA LEU A 202 -0.10 -11.69 -5.64
C LEU A 202 -1.46 -12.08 -6.21
N THR A 203 -1.51 -12.59 -7.44
CA THR A 203 -2.76 -12.98 -8.10
C THR A 203 -3.48 -14.10 -7.33
N ARG A 204 -2.77 -15.11 -6.80
CA ARG A 204 -3.39 -16.16 -5.98
C ARG A 204 -3.97 -15.60 -4.69
N VAL A 205 -3.19 -14.81 -3.94
CA VAL A 205 -3.64 -14.19 -2.69
C VAL A 205 -4.82 -13.23 -2.93
N LEU A 206 -4.83 -12.55 -4.08
CA LEU A 206 -5.94 -11.70 -4.52
C LEU A 206 -7.22 -12.50 -4.77
N ILE A 207 -7.13 -13.60 -5.51
CA ILE A 207 -8.27 -14.49 -5.75
C ILE A 207 -8.85 -14.98 -4.42
N ASP A 208 -8.00 -15.49 -3.52
CA ASP A 208 -8.44 -16.01 -2.22
C ASP A 208 -9.15 -14.92 -1.40
N ALA A 209 -8.59 -13.71 -1.34
CA ALA A 209 -9.20 -12.60 -0.62
C ALA A 209 -10.55 -12.16 -1.22
N LEU A 210 -10.71 -12.21 -2.53
CA LEU A 210 -11.96 -11.90 -3.23
C LEU A 210 -13.01 -13.00 -3.05
N VAL A 211 -12.59 -14.27 -3.07
CA VAL A 211 -13.44 -15.44 -2.78
C VAL A 211 -13.97 -15.36 -1.35
N ASP A 212 -13.11 -15.10 -0.37
CA ASP A 212 -13.48 -14.92 1.03
C ASP A 212 -14.42 -13.71 1.23
N ASN A 213 -14.26 -12.68 0.40
CA ASN A 213 -15.12 -11.51 0.40
C ASN A 213 -16.51 -11.77 -0.23
N ASN A 214 -16.66 -12.84 -1.01
CA ASN A 214 -17.92 -13.36 -1.54
C ASN A 214 -18.85 -12.28 -2.14
N GLY A 215 -18.30 -11.38 -2.97
CA GLY A 215 -19.06 -10.33 -3.65
C GLY A 215 -19.54 -9.19 -2.76
N ALA A 216 -19.18 -9.15 -1.47
CA ALA A 216 -19.47 -7.98 -0.64
C ALA A 216 -18.71 -6.74 -1.15
N PRO A 217 -19.26 -5.52 -1.01
CA PRO A 217 -18.51 -4.31 -1.36
C PRO A 217 -17.20 -4.20 -0.57
N ILE A 218 -16.09 -3.97 -1.26
CA ILE A 218 -14.77 -3.82 -0.65
C ILE A 218 -13.99 -2.70 -1.35
N THR A 219 -13.37 -1.80 -0.58
CA THR A 219 -12.46 -0.80 -1.15
C THR A 219 -11.13 -1.44 -1.51
N VAL A 220 -10.42 -0.90 -2.50
CA VAL A 220 -9.07 -1.35 -2.86
C VAL A 220 -8.11 -1.22 -1.66
N ALA A 221 -8.24 -0.18 -0.83
CA ALA A 221 -7.51 -0.03 0.42
C ALA A 221 -7.81 -1.16 1.44
N SER A 222 -9.08 -1.55 1.58
CA SER A 222 -9.48 -2.68 2.44
C SER A 222 -9.03 -4.02 1.89
N LEU A 223 -9.07 -4.19 0.57
CA LEU A 223 -8.58 -5.37 -0.12
C LEU A 223 -7.08 -5.51 0.12
N PHE A 224 -6.29 -4.46 -0.12
CA PHE A 224 -4.87 -4.40 0.24
C PHE A 224 -4.61 -4.81 1.70
N ALA A 225 -5.38 -4.26 2.64
CA ALA A 225 -5.22 -4.60 4.06
C ALA A 225 -5.44 -6.10 4.32
N ARG A 226 -6.38 -6.76 3.61
CA ARG A 226 -6.56 -8.22 3.67
C ARG A 226 -5.41 -8.97 3.02
N LEU A 227 -4.94 -8.54 1.85
CA LEU A 227 -3.80 -9.17 1.17
C LEU A 227 -2.54 -9.10 2.03
N PHE A 228 -2.30 -7.97 2.68
CA PHE A 228 -1.17 -7.78 3.59
C PHE A 228 -1.23 -8.75 4.78
N ARG A 229 -2.40 -8.88 5.41
CA ARG A 229 -2.63 -9.82 6.54
C ARG A 229 -2.43 -11.28 6.12
N ASN A 230 -2.93 -11.64 4.94
CA ASN A 230 -2.77 -13.00 4.42
C ASN A 230 -1.29 -13.29 4.06
N ALA A 231 -0.60 -12.31 3.49
CA ALA A 231 0.82 -12.44 3.14
C ALA A 231 1.71 -12.61 4.38
N SER A 232 1.45 -11.85 5.45
CA SER A 232 2.20 -11.94 6.71
C SER A 232 2.01 -13.31 7.40
N GLN A 233 0.81 -13.89 7.32
CA GLN A 233 0.48 -15.19 7.88
C GLN A 233 1.04 -16.36 7.06
N ASN A 234 1.08 -16.21 5.73
CA ASN A 234 1.43 -17.30 4.80
C ASN A 234 2.88 -17.27 4.29
N GLN A 235 3.76 -16.40 4.84
CA GLN A 235 5.16 -16.28 4.42
C GLN A 235 5.33 -16.00 2.91
N VAL A 236 4.41 -15.23 2.33
CA VAL A 236 4.43 -14.87 0.92
C VAL A 236 5.68 -14.04 0.61
N GLY A 237 6.41 -14.39 -0.45
CA GLY A 237 7.73 -13.82 -0.77
C GLY A 237 7.75 -12.35 -1.24
N ALA A 238 6.59 -11.73 -1.45
CA ALA A 238 6.46 -10.31 -1.79
C ALA A 238 5.26 -9.71 -1.05
N CYS A 239 5.49 -8.62 -0.32
CA CYS A 239 4.41 -7.91 0.35
C CYS A 239 3.63 -7.12 -0.70
N PRO A 240 2.28 -7.15 -0.72
CA PRO A 240 1.53 -6.23 -1.57
C PRO A 240 1.86 -4.78 -1.19
N VAL A 241 1.79 -3.90 -2.17
CA VAL A 241 1.82 -2.45 -1.98
C VAL A 241 0.55 -1.87 -2.57
N HIS A 242 0.00 -0.88 -1.87
CA HIS A 242 -1.13 -0.09 -2.32
C HIS A 242 -0.70 1.35 -2.54
N ILE A 243 -1.10 1.92 -3.67
CA ILE A 243 -0.80 3.29 -4.06
C ILE A 243 -2.15 3.98 -4.26
N PRO A 244 -2.55 4.86 -3.32
CA PRO A 244 -3.80 5.59 -3.45
C PRO A 244 -3.68 6.66 -4.53
N LYS A 245 -4.80 6.95 -5.21
CA LYS A 245 -4.92 8.15 -6.04
C LYS A 245 -5.02 9.38 -5.14
N SER A 246 -4.25 10.43 -5.43
CA SER A 246 -4.19 11.60 -4.55
C SER A 246 -5.55 12.26 -4.40
N ASN A 247 -5.92 12.56 -3.14
CA ASN A 247 -7.18 13.22 -2.78
C ASN A 247 -8.45 12.55 -3.32
N HIS A 248 -8.42 11.24 -3.56
CA HIS A 248 -9.56 10.48 -4.06
C HIS A 248 -9.97 9.38 -3.06
N PRO A 249 -11.27 9.08 -2.92
CA PRO A 249 -11.72 7.87 -2.25
C PRO A 249 -11.17 6.63 -2.93
N SER A 250 -10.88 5.60 -2.14
CA SER A 250 -10.48 4.29 -2.64
C SER A 250 -11.62 3.66 -3.44
N ILE A 251 -11.29 3.14 -4.62
CA ILE A 251 -12.22 2.49 -5.54
C ILE A 251 -12.91 1.34 -4.80
N THR A 252 -14.23 1.26 -4.96
CA THR A 252 -15.04 0.19 -4.35
C THR A 252 -15.34 -0.88 -5.39
N LEU A 253 -14.83 -2.09 -5.17
CA LEU A 253 -15.20 -3.27 -5.93
C LEU A 253 -16.49 -3.85 -5.36
N LYS A 254 -17.54 -3.89 -6.18
CA LYS A 254 -18.80 -4.56 -5.87
C LYS A 254 -19.49 -5.06 -7.15
N PRO A 255 -20.37 -6.07 -7.06
CA PRO A 255 -21.06 -6.60 -8.24
C PRO A 255 -21.90 -5.55 -8.98
N LEU A 256 -21.93 -5.62 -10.31
CA LEU A 256 -22.78 -4.75 -11.15
C LEU A 256 -24.26 -5.10 -11.03
N SER A 257 -24.58 -6.38 -10.81
CA SER A 257 -25.95 -6.84 -10.63
C SER A 257 -26.41 -6.61 -9.19
N ILE A 258 -27.61 -6.04 -9.03
CA ILE A 258 -28.28 -5.87 -7.75
C ILE A 258 -28.75 -7.24 -7.26
N LEU A 259 -27.87 -7.99 -6.63
CA LEU A 259 -28.31 -8.91 -5.58
C LEU A 259 -28.43 -8.08 -4.31
N ASP A 260 -29.43 -8.34 -3.48
CA ASP A 260 -29.62 -7.69 -2.17
C ASP A 260 -28.41 -8.00 -1.28
N PHE A 261 -27.33 -7.25 -1.44
CA PHE A 261 -26.11 -7.42 -0.67
C PHE A 261 -26.28 -6.70 0.65
N ARG A 262 -26.24 -7.49 1.71
CA ARG A 262 -26.03 -6.95 3.06
C ARG A 262 -24.60 -6.44 3.12
N PRO A 263 -24.36 -5.22 3.64
CA PRO A 263 -23.00 -4.80 3.93
C PRO A 263 -22.35 -5.89 4.79
N SER A 264 -21.24 -6.46 4.32
CA SER A 264 -20.45 -7.36 5.15
C SER A 264 -20.02 -6.57 6.37
N ARG A 265 -20.30 -7.08 7.58
CA ARG A 265 -19.63 -6.57 8.77
C ARG A 265 -18.13 -6.67 8.53
N HIS A 266 -17.41 -5.55 8.66
CA HIS A 266 -15.96 -5.59 8.57
C HIS A 266 -15.45 -6.61 9.60
N PRO A 267 -14.72 -7.65 9.18
CA PRO A 267 -14.14 -8.58 10.14
C PRO A 267 -13.22 -7.77 11.06
N ARG A 268 -13.40 -7.90 12.38
CA ARG A 268 -12.49 -7.25 13.32
C ARG A 268 -11.15 -7.96 13.27
N PHE A 269 -10.09 -7.23 12.98
CA PHE A 269 -8.73 -7.72 12.97
C PHE A 269 -7.95 -7.13 14.14
N SER A 270 -6.87 -7.79 14.56
CA SER A 270 -5.97 -7.25 15.58
C SER A 270 -4.80 -6.46 14.98
N GLU A 271 -4.42 -6.79 13.73
CA GLU A 271 -3.30 -6.18 13.00
C GLU A 271 -3.60 -4.73 12.61
N ARG A 272 -2.72 -3.83 13.04
CA ARG A 272 -2.79 -2.38 12.84
C ARG A 272 -1.40 -1.78 12.71
N VAL A 273 -1.32 -0.53 12.27
CA VAL A 273 -0.08 0.21 12.11
C VAL A 273 0.10 1.14 13.30
N LEU A 274 1.26 1.07 13.97
CA LEU A 274 1.68 2.02 14.99
C LEU A 274 2.50 3.14 14.35
N LEU A 275 2.07 4.37 14.58
CA LEU A 275 2.69 5.59 14.07
C LEU A 275 3.21 6.45 15.20
N SER A 276 4.30 7.16 14.92
CA SER A 276 4.84 8.24 15.75
C SER A 276 4.69 9.56 15.00
N ILE A 277 3.95 10.49 15.60
CA ILE A 277 3.60 11.78 14.98
C ILE A 277 4.01 12.91 15.92
N GLU A 278 4.76 13.88 15.40
CA GLU A 278 5.14 15.08 16.14
C GLU A 278 4.19 16.23 15.82
N VAL A 279 3.60 16.82 16.86
CA VAL A 279 2.62 17.91 16.76
C VAL A 279 3.22 19.18 17.34
N LYS A 280 3.04 20.30 16.62
CA LYS A 280 3.71 21.59 16.85
C LYS A 280 3.37 22.22 18.20
N ASP A 281 2.13 22.09 18.66
CA ASP A 281 1.68 22.77 19.86
C ASP A 281 1.93 21.88 21.10
N ASP A 282 2.23 22.54 22.23
CA ASP A 282 2.14 21.92 23.55
C ASP A 282 0.66 21.74 23.88
N HIS A 283 0.12 20.64 23.37
CA HIS A 283 -1.25 20.26 23.66
C HIS A 283 -1.32 19.72 25.08
N SER A 284 -2.26 20.26 25.84
CA SER A 284 -2.56 19.73 27.16
C SER A 284 -3.16 18.34 27.04
N GLU A 285 -3.09 17.55 28.11
CA GLU A 285 -3.77 16.25 28.20
C GLU A 285 -5.27 16.36 27.86
N ARG A 286 -5.88 17.53 28.09
CA ARG A 286 -7.29 17.79 27.74
C ARG A 286 -7.52 17.86 26.24
N ASP A 287 -6.61 18.48 25.49
CA ASP A 287 -6.75 18.63 24.04
C ASP A 287 -6.65 17.26 23.35
N VAL A 288 -5.71 16.43 23.83
CA VAL A 288 -5.55 15.05 23.36
C VAL A 288 -6.78 14.21 23.71
N LYS A 289 -7.30 14.29 24.94
CA LYS A 289 -8.52 13.56 25.35
C LYS A 289 -9.75 14.01 24.58
N ALA A 290 -9.89 15.31 24.31
CA ALA A 290 -10.97 15.82 23.47
C ALA A 290 -10.89 15.25 22.05
N TRP A 291 -9.67 15.12 21.53
CA TRP A 291 -9.46 14.51 20.23
C TRP A 291 -9.71 13.00 20.22
N GLU A 292 -9.30 12.26 21.26
CA GLU A 292 -9.63 10.83 21.43
C GLU A 292 -11.14 10.60 21.50
N ALA A 293 -11.86 11.44 22.25
CA ALA A 293 -13.31 11.42 22.32
C ALA A 293 -13.95 11.73 20.95
N TRP A 294 -13.35 12.66 20.18
CA TRP A 294 -13.79 12.99 18.84
C TRP A 294 -13.60 11.80 17.87
N LEU A 295 -12.44 11.11 17.91
CA LEU A 295 -12.19 9.90 17.11
C LEU A 295 -13.23 8.82 17.40
N SER A 296 -13.54 8.62 18.68
CA SER A 296 -14.54 7.64 19.13
C SER A 296 -15.98 8.00 18.74
N SER A 297 -16.26 9.29 18.50
CA SER A 297 -17.63 9.78 18.21
C SER A 297 -17.93 9.94 16.72
N ASN A 298 -16.91 10.19 15.89
CA ASN A 298 -17.08 10.51 14.47
C ASN A 298 -16.77 9.34 13.53
N ILE A 299 -16.16 8.28 14.06
CA ILE A 299 -15.86 7.05 13.31
C ILE A 299 -16.81 5.97 13.83
N PRO A 300 -17.75 5.47 13.01
CA PRO A 300 -18.68 4.44 13.47
C PRO A 300 -17.93 3.13 13.77
N GLU A 301 -18.26 2.48 14.89
CA GLU A 301 -17.59 1.26 15.37
C GLU A 301 -17.59 0.07 14.39
N ASP A 302 -18.55 0.05 13.45
CA ASP A 302 -18.74 -1.05 12.50
C ASP A 302 -18.08 -0.82 11.13
N VAL A 303 -17.40 0.31 10.97
CA VAL A 303 -16.90 0.78 9.67
C VAL A 303 -15.43 0.44 9.44
N LEU A 304 -14.65 0.29 10.51
CA LEU A 304 -13.23 -0.05 10.42
C LEU A 304 -12.97 -1.45 10.97
N SER A 305 -11.91 -2.10 10.47
CA SER A 305 -11.51 -3.38 11.01
C SER A 305 -10.85 -3.30 12.40
N VAL A 306 -10.37 -2.11 12.78
CA VAL A 306 -9.70 -1.84 14.05
C VAL A 306 -10.01 -0.43 14.55
N ASP A 307 -10.02 -0.24 15.87
CA ASP A 307 -10.16 1.08 16.48
C ASP A 307 -8.92 1.94 16.22
N ILE A 308 -9.14 3.25 16.00
CA ILE A 308 -8.06 4.24 16.02
C ILE A 308 -7.85 4.68 17.47
N LYS A 309 -6.62 4.54 17.97
CA LYS A 309 -6.31 4.77 19.39
C LYS A 309 -5.00 5.53 19.59
N ILE A 310 -5.00 6.43 20.55
CA ILE A 310 -3.77 7.06 21.06
C ILE A 310 -3.19 6.15 22.15
N GLU A 311 -2.02 5.57 21.89
CA GLU A 311 -1.37 4.61 22.80
C GLU A 311 -0.49 5.29 23.84
N ALA A 312 0.09 6.45 23.51
CA ALA A 312 0.89 7.25 24.42
C ALA A 312 1.07 8.69 23.92
N THR A 313 1.31 9.59 24.87
CA THR A 313 1.72 10.97 24.60
C THR A 313 2.97 11.32 25.37
N PHE A 314 3.91 12.02 24.73
CA PHE A 314 5.13 12.49 25.37
C PHE A 314 5.28 13.99 25.15
N GLN A 315 5.46 14.74 26.26
CA GLN A 315 5.75 16.17 26.21
C GLN A 315 7.26 16.40 26.02
N SER A 316 7.59 17.31 25.11
CA SER A 316 8.96 17.78 24.83
C SER A 316 8.92 19.28 24.51
N HIS A 317 9.72 19.76 23.55
CA HIS A 317 9.52 21.05 22.88
C HIS A 317 8.39 21.01 21.82
N SER A 318 7.56 19.98 21.87
CA SER A 318 6.46 19.58 20.99
C SER A 318 5.74 18.40 21.65
N THR A 319 4.58 18.01 21.13
CA THR A 319 3.88 16.80 21.60
C THR A 319 4.13 15.65 20.64
N VAL A 320 4.69 14.55 21.13
CA VAL A 320 4.82 13.29 20.35
C VAL A 320 3.66 12.36 20.70
N LEU A 321 2.92 11.94 19.67
CA LEU A 321 1.80 11.03 19.77
C LEU A 321 2.19 9.66 19.20
N LEU A 322 1.90 8.60 19.95
CA LEU A 322 1.88 7.24 19.44
C LEU A 322 0.44 6.85 19.15
N ILE A 323 0.13 6.54 17.89
CA ILE A 323 -1.24 6.28 17.44
C ILE A 323 -1.28 4.97 16.68
N THR A 324 -2.28 4.14 16.96
CA THR A 324 -2.57 2.96 16.15
C THR A 324 -3.74 3.21 15.22
N VAL A 325 -3.61 2.82 13.96
CA VAL A 325 -4.63 2.93 12.91
C VAL A 325 -4.78 1.63 12.11
N PRO A 326 -5.95 1.33 11.53
CA PRO A 326 -6.11 0.24 10.57
C PRO A 326 -5.19 0.41 9.35
N LEU A 327 -4.84 -0.71 8.69
CA LEU A 327 -4.01 -0.68 7.48
C LEU A 327 -4.69 0.08 6.33
N GLU A 328 -6.00 -0.12 6.16
CA GLU A 328 -6.80 0.56 5.15
C GLU A 328 -6.89 2.08 5.37
N VAL A 329 -6.74 2.55 6.61
CA VAL A 329 -6.67 3.99 6.94
C VAL A 329 -5.25 4.50 6.76
N TRP A 330 -4.26 3.74 7.23
CA TRP A 330 -2.84 4.06 7.08
C TRP A 330 -2.48 4.34 5.62
N THR A 331 -2.87 3.44 4.72
CA THR A 331 -2.55 3.56 3.30
C THR A 331 -3.25 4.73 2.59
N MET A 332 -4.27 5.32 3.20
CA MET A 332 -5.02 6.46 2.67
C MET A 332 -4.61 7.79 3.32
N LEU A 333 -3.65 7.78 4.27
CA LEU A 333 -3.09 9.02 4.79
C LEU A 333 -2.28 9.74 3.71
N PRO A 334 -2.28 11.08 3.70
CA PRO A 334 -1.48 11.84 2.74
C PRO A 334 0.01 11.60 2.98
N ASP A 335 0.80 11.63 1.91
CA ASP A 335 2.26 11.57 2.02
C ASP A 335 2.76 12.79 2.80
N HIS A 336 3.26 12.55 4.01
CA HIS A 336 3.73 13.59 4.90
C HIS A 336 4.89 13.08 5.77
N PRO A 337 6.01 13.81 5.86
CA PRO A 337 7.20 13.38 6.62
C PRO A 337 6.95 13.30 8.14
N GLY A 338 5.81 13.81 8.62
CA GLY A 338 5.36 13.73 10.01
C GLY A 338 4.80 12.37 10.42
N TYR A 339 4.39 11.53 9.45
CA TYR A 339 3.88 10.19 9.72
C TYR A 339 5.02 9.17 9.75
N ASN A 340 5.57 8.93 10.93
CA ASN A 340 6.66 7.98 11.07
C ASN A 340 6.11 6.59 11.41
N PHE A 341 6.31 5.63 10.51
CA PHE A 341 6.04 4.23 10.78
C PHE A 341 6.91 3.71 11.93
N VAL A 342 6.29 3.07 12.92
CA VAL A 342 6.99 2.42 14.02
C VAL A 342 7.00 0.91 13.82
N SER A 343 5.82 0.30 13.69
CA SER A 343 5.69 -1.15 13.51
C SER A 343 4.27 -1.56 13.13
N HIS A 344 4.13 -2.77 12.58
CA HIS A 344 2.86 -3.48 12.62
C HIS A 344 2.67 -4.11 14.01
N VAL A 345 1.51 -3.89 14.62
CA VAL A 345 1.22 -4.39 15.98
C VAL A 345 -0.11 -5.13 15.99
N THR A 346 -0.23 -6.12 16.88
CA THR A 346 -1.45 -6.93 17.07
C THR A 346 -2.05 -6.76 18.47
N SER A 347 -1.41 -5.98 19.33
CA SER A 347 -1.83 -5.76 20.72
C SER A 347 -1.84 -4.27 21.04
N ASN A 348 -2.59 -3.90 22.08
CA ASN A 348 -2.54 -2.55 22.64
C ASN A 348 -1.20 -2.40 23.39
N ASN A 349 -0.88 -1.19 23.82
CA ASN A 349 0.24 -1.02 24.76
C ASN A 349 0.07 -1.94 25.99
N GLY A 350 0.89 -3.00 26.06
CA GLY A 350 0.83 -4.02 27.11
C GLY A 350 1.37 -3.55 28.46
N PHE A 351 1.95 -2.35 28.52
CA PHE A 351 2.48 -1.75 29.74
C PHE A 351 1.63 -0.56 30.16
N SER A 352 0.65 -0.78 31.04
CA SER A 352 -0.04 0.33 31.72
C SER A 352 -0.25 0.06 33.23
N ALA A 353 -0.03 1.13 34.02
CA ALA A 353 -0.49 1.38 35.39
C ALA A 353 0.35 1.00 36.64
N ASN A 354 1.55 0.40 36.56
CA ASN A 354 2.46 0.35 37.74
C ASN A 354 3.92 0.17 37.34
N ARG A 355 4.70 1.26 37.32
CA ARG A 355 6.16 1.20 37.22
C ARG A 355 6.79 1.75 38.48
N VAL A 356 7.67 0.96 39.08
CA VAL A 356 8.75 1.50 39.91
C VAL A 356 9.74 2.14 38.93
N ALA A 357 9.87 3.47 38.98
CA ALA A 357 10.92 4.14 38.21
C ALA A 357 12.26 3.53 38.62
N LEU A 358 13.05 3.09 37.64
CA LEU A 358 14.44 2.72 37.95
C LEU A 358 15.08 3.95 38.58
N PRO A 359 15.69 3.83 39.78
CA PRO A 359 16.27 4.97 40.44
C PRO A 359 17.31 5.58 39.51
N HIS A 360 17.30 6.91 39.41
CA HIS A 360 18.33 7.65 38.70
C HIS A 360 19.68 7.28 39.34
N ARG A 361 20.52 6.52 38.62
CA ARG A 361 21.85 6.17 39.10
C ARG A 361 22.70 7.44 38.98
N PRO A 362 23.10 8.09 40.08
CA PRO A 362 24.03 9.21 39.96
C PRO A 362 25.28 8.70 39.24
N ALA A 363 25.86 9.54 38.38
CA ALA A 363 27.12 9.22 37.71
C ALA A 363 28.14 8.83 38.78
N GLN A 364 28.54 7.56 38.80
CA GLN A 364 29.62 7.13 39.68
C GLN A 364 30.87 7.94 39.31
N PRO A 365 31.59 8.53 40.29
CA PRO A 365 32.88 9.14 40.00
C PRO A 365 33.77 8.08 39.34
N ARG A 366 34.33 8.44 38.18
CA ARG A 366 35.19 7.59 37.34
C ARG A 366 36.08 6.68 38.19
N GLY A 367 35.83 5.38 38.11
CA GLY A 367 36.65 4.33 38.72
C GLY A 367 36.45 2.95 38.11
N GLU A 368 35.30 2.67 37.48
CA GLU A 368 34.99 1.35 36.91
C GLU A 368 35.16 1.34 35.38
N ASN A 369 36.41 1.49 34.93
CA ASN A 369 36.87 1.02 33.61
C ASN A 369 38.30 0.48 33.76
N GLU A 370 38.60 -0.19 34.88
CA GLU A 370 39.78 -1.05 34.90
C GLU A 370 39.43 -2.35 34.15
N PRO A 371 40.23 -2.74 33.13
CA PRO A 371 40.03 -4.02 32.46
C PRO A 371 40.18 -5.13 33.50
N LEU A 372 39.26 -6.11 33.45
CA LEU A 372 39.31 -7.33 34.26
C LEU A 372 40.73 -7.91 34.22
N SER A 373 41.41 -7.89 35.35
CA SER A 373 42.76 -8.44 35.47
C SER A 373 42.76 -9.91 35.04
N PRO A 374 43.73 -10.36 34.23
CA PRO A 374 43.77 -11.74 33.75
C PRO A 374 43.95 -12.68 34.94
N ARG A 375 43.05 -13.68 35.03
CA ARG A 375 43.14 -14.77 36.01
C ARG A 375 44.55 -15.38 35.95
N LYS A 376 45.26 -15.39 37.08
CA LYS A 376 46.55 -16.12 37.20
C LYS A 376 46.29 -17.62 36.96
N PRO A 377 47.18 -18.32 36.24
CA PRO A 377 47.03 -19.75 36.02
C PRO A 377 47.22 -20.48 37.36
N VAL A 378 46.29 -21.38 37.62
CA VAL A 378 46.38 -22.36 38.72
C VAL A 378 47.57 -23.27 38.42
N ARG A 379 48.48 -23.41 39.38
CA ARG A 379 49.51 -24.44 39.38
C ARG A 379 49.09 -25.60 40.26
#